data_AF-A0A0G4L800-F1
#
_entry.id   AF-A0A0G4L800-F1
#
_cell.length_a   1.000
_cell.length_b   1.000
_cell.length_c   1.000
_cell.angle_alpha   90.00
_cell.angle_beta   90.00
_cell.angle_gamma   90.00
#
_symmetry.space_group_name_H-M   'P 1'
#
loop_
_entity.id
_entity.type
_entity.pdbx_description
1 polymer ?
#
loop_
_entity_poly.entity_id
_entity_poly.type
_entity_poly.pdbx_seq_one_letter_code
_entity_poly.pdbx_strand_id
1 'polypeptide(L)'
;MITSSSSFLWVGLIVLVCLAQPTLAFGAGNIASLSKVEGVNWRHGDIEDALLNIAMARALKGKNFSKLMVSRVYFGNWLRDYSQAVDVGTVKSVSAEAIRLVLCVLGFLTFGYGSKEFQVTADRLGCYRPEEHIDNPKNYADNEDARRYDRRLRGPVDEGVELAVDPETGMKNYIANEKAGIMTSAKLLRDLLGNCIELGRK
;
A
#
# COMPACT_ATOMS: atom_id res chain seq x y z
N MET A 1 47.10 -29.06 4.35
CA MET A 1 45.78 -29.54 3.87
C MET A 1 44.82 -28.36 3.89
N ILE A 2 44.60 -27.71 2.75
CA ILE A 2 43.57 -26.67 2.61
C ILE A 2 42.25 -27.40 2.41
N THR A 3 41.30 -27.15 3.31
CA THR A 3 40.06 -27.89 3.47
C THR A 3 39.12 -27.72 2.27
N SER A 4 38.80 -28.84 1.61
CA SER A 4 37.89 -28.96 0.45
C SER A 4 36.54 -28.24 0.63
N SER A 5 36.02 -28.13 1.87
CA SER A 5 34.73 -27.49 2.16
C SER A 5 34.64 -26.01 1.79
N SER A 6 35.75 -25.27 1.82
CA SER A 6 35.74 -23.83 1.53
C SER A 6 35.46 -23.56 0.05
N SER A 7 35.98 -24.42 -0.84
CA SER A 7 35.81 -24.27 -2.28
C SER A 7 34.36 -24.54 -2.71
N PHE A 8 33.69 -25.51 -2.09
CA PHE A 8 32.27 -25.79 -2.37
C PHE A 8 31.34 -24.67 -1.89
N LEU A 9 31.66 -24.01 -0.78
CA LEU A 9 30.93 -22.82 -0.32
C LEU A 9 31.05 -21.67 -1.30
N TRP A 10 32.25 -21.40 -1.83
CA TRP A 10 32.44 -20.35 -2.84
C TRP A 10 31.74 -20.65 -4.15
N VAL A 11 31.80 -21.90 -4.63
CA VAL A 11 31.06 -22.32 -5.82
C VAL A 11 29.55 -22.20 -5.60
N GLY A 12 29.04 -22.62 -4.44
CA GLY A 12 27.64 -22.46 -4.07
C GLY A 12 27.20 -21.00 -4.02
N LEU A 13 28.03 -20.11 -3.46
CA LEU A 13 27.76 -18.67 -3.40
C LEU A 13 27.73 -18.04 -4.79
N ILE A 14 28.68 -18.40 -5.66
CA ILE A 14 28.73 -17.94 -7.05
C ILE A 14 27.49 -18.39 -7.81
N VAL A 15 27.09 -19.67 -7.68
CA VAL A 15 25.86 -20.19 -8.29
C VAL A 15 24.64 -19.42 -7.78
N LEU A 16 24.55 -19.15 -6.47
CA LEU A 16 23.43 -18.41 -5.88
C LEU A 16 23.35 -16.96 -6.38
N VAL A 17 24.49 -16.29 -6.57
CA VAL A 17 24.57 -14.96 -7.19
C VAL A 17 24.21 -15.01 -8.67
N CYS A 18 24.65 -16.03 -9.41
CA CYS A 18 24.29 -16.22 -10.82
C CYS A 18 22.81 -16.56 -11.03
N LEU A 19 22.17 -17.19 -10.03
CA LEU A 19 20.72 -17.45 -10.01
C LEU A 19 19.90 -16.23 -9.57
N ALA A 20 20.54 -15.20 -9.01
CA ALA A 20 19.87 -13.93 -8.71
C ALA A 20 19.55 -13.19 -10.02
N GLN A 21 18.33 -13.39 -10.51
CA GLN A 21 17.79 -12.60 -11.60
C GLN A 21 17.52 -11.16 -11.12
N PRO A 22 17.59 -10.14 -12.00
CA PRO A 22 17.12 -8.80 -11.68
C PRO A 22 15.67 -8.87 -11.19
N THR A 23 15.42 -8.49 -9.95
CA THR A 23 14.06 -8.35 -9.42
C THR A 23 13.56 -6.96 -9.76
N LEU A 24 12.38 -6.88 -10.38
CA LEU A 24 11.65 -5.62 -10.52
C LEU A 24 11.10 -5.26 -9.13
N ALA A 25 11.96 -4.70 -8.28
CA ALA A 25 11.57 -4.26 -6.96
C ALA A 25 10.90 -2.89 -7.04
N PHE A 26 9.71 -2.79 -6.47
CA PHE A 26 9.01 -1.54 -6.23
C PHE A 26 9.74 -0.75 -5.14
N GLY A 27 9.93 0.56 -5.35
CA GLY A 27 10.57 1.46 -4.40
C GLY A 27 9.73 2.71 -4.15
N ALA A 28 9.99 3.39 -3.03
CA ALA A 28 9.38 4.68 -2.72
C ALA A 28 10.07 5.85 -3.46
N GLY A 29 9.35 6.95 -3.65
CA GLY A 29 9.82 8.16 -4.34
C GLY A 29 9.74 8.06 -5.87
N ASN A 30 10.47 8.93 -6.58
CA ASN A 30 10.55 8.92 -8.05
C ASN A 30 11.86 8.28 -8.50
N ILE A 31 11.88 7.75 -9.72
CA ILE A 31 13.13 7.49 -10.42
C ILE A 31 13.73 8.85 -10.79
N ALA A 32 15.04 9.02 -10.55
CA ALA A 32 15.70 10.28 -10.88
C ALA A 32 15.59 10.57 -12.39
N SER A 33 15.31 11.82 -12.75
CA SER A 33 15.02 12.23 -14.13
C SER A 33 16.20 12.13 -15.13
N LEU A 34 17.36 11.70 -14.64
CA LEU A 34 18.56 11.43 -15.45
C LEU A 34 18.75 9.93 -15.67
N SER A 35 17.90 9.11 -15.07
CA SER A 35 18.00 7.66 -15.12
C SER A 35 17.47 7.13 -16.44
N LYS A 36 18.22 6.22 -17.08
CA LYS A 36 17.79 5.54 -18.32
C LYS A 36 16.52 4.69 -18.16
N VAL A 37 16.10 4.42 -16.92
CA VAL A 37 14.89 3.65 -16.60
C VAL A 37 13.70 4.52 -16.20
N GLU A 38 13.83 5.85 -16.23
CA GLU A 38 12.70 6.76 -16.03
C GLU A 38 11.61 6.52 -17.10
N GLY A 39 10.36 6.41 -16.66
CA GLY A 39 9.20 6.17 -17.54
C GLY A 39 9.07 4.75 -18.09
N VAL A 40 10.07 3.88 -17.87
CA VAL A 40 10.04 2.44 -18.22
C VAL A 40 9.79 1.59 -16.97
N ASN A 41 10.48 1.94 -15.88
CA ASN A 41 10.20 1.40 -14.56
C ASN A 41 9.46 2.47 -13.75
N TRP A 42 8.75 2.04 -12.72
CA TRP A 42 7.99 2.95 -11.86
C TRP A 42 8.22 2.64 -10.38
N ARG A 43 8.52 3.68 -9.63
CA ARG A 43 8.38 3.79 -8.18
C ARG A 43 7.06 4.46 -7.86
N HIS A 44 6.72 4.50 -6.57
CA HIS A 44 5.42 5.02 -6.11
C HIS A 44 5.13 6.46 -6.60
N GLY A 45 6.15 7.33 -6.62
CA GLY A 45 6.02 8.70 -7.11
C GLY A 45 5.86 8.79 -8.64
N ASP A 46 6.43 7.83 -9.39
CA ASP A 46 6.35 7.84 -10.86
C ASP A 46 4.94 7.49 -11.37
N ILE A 47 4.11 6.82 -10.56
CA ILE A 47 2.70 6.58 -10.86
C ILE A 47 1.93 7.90 -10.95
N GLU A 48 2.32 8.91 -10.17
CA GLU A 48 1.69 10.22 -10.18
C GLU A 48 2.08 11.02 -11.43
N ASP A 49 3.34 10.89 -11.86
CA ASP A 49 3.82 11.42 -13.13
C ASP A 49 3.13 10.74 -14.33
N ALA A 50 2.87 9.43 -14.22
CA ALA A 50 2.07 8.70 -15.21
C ALA A 50 0.60 9.15 -15.22
N LEU A 51 -0.02 9.40 -14.07
CA LEU A 51 -1.37 9.97 -13.99
C LEU A 51 -1.44 11.37 -14.60
N LEU A 52 -0.43 12.21 -14.34
CA LEU A 52 -0.26 13.51 -15.00
C LEU A 52 -0.23 13.34 -16.52
N ASN A 53 0.57 12.41 -17.05
CA ASN A 53 0.70 12.15 -18.48
C ASN A 53 -0.57 11.55 -19.12
N ILE A 54 -1.26 10.61 -18.46
CA ILE A 54 -2.50 10.00 -18.96
C ILE A 54 -3.65 11.02 -18.94
N ALA A 55 -3.72 11.86 -17.90
CA ALA A 55 -4.65 12.98 -17.87
C ALA A 55 -4.34 13.99 -18.98
N MET A 56 -3.06 14.31 -19.24
CA MET A 56 -2.64 15.15 -20.37
C MET A 56 -3.07 14.55 -21.72
N ALA A 57 -2.89 13.24 -21.91
CA ALA A 57 -3.23 12.54 -23.15
C ALA A 57 -4.76 12.47 -23.40
N ARG A 58 -5.56 12.33 -22.33
CA ARG A 58 -7.03 12.33 -22.40
C ARG A 58 -7.63 13.75 -22.46
N ALA A 59 -6.88 14.75 -22.00
CA ALA A 59 -7.30 16.15 -21.89
C ALA A 59 -6.64 17.08 -22.92
N LEU A 60 -6.53 16.66 -24.17
CA LEU A 60 -6.35 17.55 -25.34
C LEU A 60 -7.53 18.54 -25.55
N LYS A 61 -8.25 18.91 -24.48
CA LYS A 61 -9.14 20.07 -24.34
C LYS A 61 -9.08 20.73 -22.93
N GLY A 62 -7.90 20.77 -22.31
CA GLY A 62 -7.54 21.85 -21.39
C GLY A 62 -8.01 21.74 -19.94
N LYS A 63 -7.10 21.25 -19.08
CA LYS A 63 -6.61 21.90 -17.84
C LYS A 63 -5.65 20.92 -17.15
N ASN A 64 -4.38 21.31 -17.03
CA ASN A 64 -3.37 20.51 -16.34
C ASN A 64 -3.76 20.32 -14.86
N PHE A 65 -3.42 19.17 -14.26
CA PHE A 65 -3.37 19.07 -12.81
C PHE A 65 -2.35 20.08 -12.29
N SER A 66 -2.77 20.98 -11.41
CA SER A 66 -1.83 21.89 -10.76
C SER A 66 -0.93 21.10 -9.79
N LYS A 67 0.26 21.63 -9.47
CA LYS A 67 1.14 21.02 -8.43
C LYS A 67 0.39 20.73 -7.13
N LEU A 68 -0.55 21.60 -6.76
CA LEU A 68 -1.41 21.42 -5.60
C LEU A 68 -2.36 20.23 -5.76
N MET A 69 -2.94 20.02 -6.95
CA MET A 69 -3.80 18.86 -7.21
C MET A 69 -3.02 17.54 -7.17
N VAL A 70 -1.80 17.52 -7.71
CA VAL A 70 -0.89 16.35 -7.61
C VAL A 70 -0.58 16.07 -6.14
N SER A 71 -0.21 17.11 -5.39
CA SER A 71 0.09 17.01 -3.97
C SER A 71 -1.09 16.49 -3.14
N ARG A 72 -2.35 16.84 -3.50
CA ARG A 72 -3.56 16.28 -2.86
C ARG A 72 -3.73 14.78 -3.12
N VAL A 73 -3.48 14.32 -4.34
CA VAL A 73 -3.50 12.89 -4.68
C VAL A 73 -2.42 12.17 -3.89
N TYR A 74 -1.20 12.72 -3.88
CA TYR A 74 -0.10 12.15 -3.12
C TYR A 74 -0.37 12.11 -1.63
N PHE A 75 -1.02 13.14 -1.07
CA PHE A 75 -1.39 13.14 0.34
C PHE A 75 -2.30 11.96 0.70
N GLY A 76 -3.26 11.61 -0.15
CA GLY A 76 -4.10 10.42 0.05
C GLY A 76 -3.30 9.12 0.02
N ASN A 77 -2.40 8.95 -0.97
CA ASN A 77 -1.51 7.80 -1.06
C ASN A 77 -0.57 7.70 0.16
N TRP A 78 0.00 8.82 0.56
CA TRP A 78 0.88 8.95 1.72
C TRP A 78 0.16 8.54 3.01
N LEU A 79 -1.07 9.01 3.21
CA LEU A 79 -1.89 8.62 4.37
C LEU A 79 -2.15 7.11 4.38
N ARG A 80 -2.50 6.52 3.23
CA ARG A 80 -2.70 5.07 3.10
C ARG A 80 -1.42 4.30 3.46
N ASP A 81 -0.27 4.70 2.93
CA ASP A 81 1.01 4.03 3.20
C ASP A 81 1.39 4.14 4.70
N TYR A 82 1.18 5.29 5.33
CA TYR A 82 1.46 5.49 6.75
C TYR A 82 0.36 4.96 7.69
N SER A 83 -0.81 4.60 7.18
CA SER A 83 -1.87 3.93 7.96
C SER A 83 -1.36 2.61 8.57
N GLN A 84 -0.36 1.99 7.95
CA GLN A 84 0.36 0.80 8.44
C GLN A 84 0.99 1.01 9.82
N ALA A 85 1.37 2.25 10.17
CA ALA A 85 1.86 2.56 11.50
C ALA A 85 0.78 2.39 12.57
N VAL A 86 -0.50 2.49 12.19
CA VAL A 86 -1.66 2.22 13.05
C VAL A 86 -2.11 0.78 12.81
N ASP A 87 -1.26 -0.17 13.22
CA ASP A 87 -1.52 -1.61 13.22
C ASP A 87 -1.22 -2.23 14.59
N VAL A 88 -1.70 -3.45 14.83
CA VAL A 88 -1.56 -4.22 16.07
C VAL A 88 -0.14 -4.20 16.63
N GLY A 89 0.87 -4.35 15.78
CA GLY A 89 2.27 -4.34 16.21
C GLY A 89 2.69 -3.05 16.92
N THR A 90 2.07 -1.92 16.59
CA THR A 90 2.38 -0.61 17.18
C THR A 90 1.34 -0.19 18.21
N VAL A 91 0.03 -0.39 17.92
CA VAL A 91 -1.05 0.06 18.82
C VAL A 91 -1.15 -0.74 20.13
N LYS A 92 -0.49 -1.91 20.21
CA LYS A 92 -0.26 -2.63 21.47
C LYS A 92 0.60 -1.83 22.47
N SER A 93 1.48 -0.97 21.98
CA SER A 93 2.51 -0.28 22.79
C SER A 93 2.39 1.25 22.77
N VAL A 94 1.82 1.82 21.71
CA VAL A 94 1.72 3.27 21.49
C VAL A 94 0.32 3.62 21.02
N SER A 95 -0.30 4.67 21.57
CA SER A 95 -1.66 5.05 21.15
C SER A 95 -1.69 5.53 19.69
N ALA A 96 -2.80 5.27 19.00
CA ALA A 96 -3.03 5.74 17.63
C ALA A 96 -2.92 7.28 17.53
N GLU A 97 -3.31 8.02 18.58
CA GLU A 97 -3.16 9.47 18.64
C GLU A 97 -1.70 9.91 18.66
N ALA A 98 -0.84 9.23 19.41
CA ALA A 98 0.59 9.56 19.48
C ALA A 98 1.27 9.31 18.13
N ILE A 99 0.95 8.19 17.47
CA ILE A 99 1.41 7.88 16.11
C ILE A 99 0.96 8.98 15.15
N ARG A 100 -0.32 9.37 15.21
CA ARG A 100 -0.87 10.43 14.37
C ARG A 100 -0.18 11.78 14.60
N LEU A 101 0.22 12.12 15.83
CA LEU A 101 0.97 13.36 16.10
C LEU A 101 2.33 13.35 15.39
N VAL A 102 3.05 12.23 15.41
CA VAL A 102 4.31 12.08 14.65
C VAL A 102 4.04 12.25 13.15
N LEU A 103 2.98 11.63 12.65
CA LEU A 103 2.59 11.75 11.24
C LEU A 103 2.16 13.17 10.86
N CYS A 104 1.55 13.95 11.77
CA CYS A 104 1.28 15.37 11.52
C CYS A 104 2.59 16.15 11.28
N VAL A 105 3.63 15.88 12.07
CA VAL A 105 4.94 16.53 11.89
C VAL A 105 5.59 16.10 10.58
N LEU A 106 5.60 14.80 10.28
CA LEU A 106 6.14 14.27 9.02
C LEU A 106 5.38 14.81 7.80
N GLY A 107 4.05 14.84 7.86
CA GLY A 107 3.20 15.42 6.82
C GLY A 107 3.52 16.90 6.59
N PHE A 108 3.73 17.68 7.64
CA PHE A 108 4.16 19.08 7.48
C PHE A 108 5.52 19.20 6.80
N LEU A 109 6.49 18.34 7.14
CA LEU A 109 7.81 18.33 6.48
C LEU A 109 7.74 17.91 5.01
N THR A 110 6.82 17.00 4.65
CA THR A 110 6.65 16.52 3.27
C THR A 110 5.88 17.51 2.40
N PHE A 111 4.78 18.07 2.90
CA PHE A 111 3.83 18.85 2.10
C PHE A 111 3.95 20.37 2.30
N GLY A 112 4.62 20.82 3.37
CA GLY A 112 4.67 22.24 3.76
C GLY A 112 3.37 22.78 4.35
N TYR A 113 2.34 21.93 4.48
CA TYR A 113 1.03 22.25 5.01
C TYR A 113 0.62 21.20 6.06
N GLY A 114 -0.06 21.63 7.12
CA GLY A 114 -0.54 20.74 8.19
C GLY A 114 -2.00 20.97 8.59
N SER A 115 -2.75 21.72 7.79
CA SER A 115 -4.15 22.09 8.09
C SER A 115 -5.06 21.92 6.87
N LYS A 116 -6.38 21.98 7.09
CA LYS A 116 -7.42 21.84 6.06
C LYS A 116 -7.25 20.55 5.25
N GLU A 117 -6.89 20.66 3.97
CA GLU A 117 -6.77 19.53 3.05
C GLU A 117 -5.57 18.62 3.34
N PHE A 118 -4.50 19.17 3.95
CA PHE A 118 -3.31 18.42 4.36
C PHE A 118 -3.32 18.07 5.86
N GLN A 119 -4.45 18.26 6.54
CA GLN A 119 -4.58 17.85 7.92
C GLN A 119 -4.67 16.32 8.03
N VAL A 120 -3.78 15.73 8.83
CA VAL A 120 -3.80 14.31 9.19
C VAL A 120 -4.81 14.09 10.32
N THR A 121 -6.04 13.76 9.94
CA THR A 121 -7.11 13.38 10.89
C THR A 121 -7.14 11.87 11.10
N ALA A 122 -7.77 11.41 12.18
CA ALA A 122 -7.91 9.97 12.45
C ALA A 122 -8.64 9.27 11.30
N ASP A 123 -9.72 9.86 10.79
CA ASP A 123 -10.52 9.28 9.71
C ASP A 123 -9.78 9.23 8.37
N ARG A 124 -8.94 10.24 8.07
CA ARG A 124 -8.15 10.28 6.84
C ARG A 124 -6.95 9.35 6.86
N LEU A 125 -6.29 9.25 8.01
CA LEU A 125 -5.17 8.32 8.19
C LEU A 125 -5.66 6.86 8.20
N GLY A 126 -6.81 6.60 8.83
CA GLY A 126 -7.32 5.24 8.97
C GLY A 126 -6.46 4.39 9.91
N CYS A 127 -6.39 3.10 9.59
CA CYS A 127 -5.56 2.10 10.22
C CYS A 127 -5.13 1.08 9.14
N TYR A 128 -4.19 0.21 9.48
CA TYR A 128 -3.81 -0.87 8.59
C TYR A 128 -5.00 -1.77 8.21
N ARG A 129 -5.04 -2.16 6.93
CA ARG A 129 -6.05 -3.05 6.37
C ARG A 129 -5.40 -4.06 5.42
N PRO A 130 -5.48 -5.37 5.71
CA PRO A 130 -4.90 -6.40 4.83
C PRO A 130 -5.42 -6.32 3.40
N GLU A 131 -6.66 -5.89 3.19
CA GLU A 131 -7.27 -5.83 1.85
C GLU A 131 -6.66 -4.74 0.96
N GLU A 132 -6.05 -3.70 1.55
CA GLU A 132 -5.33 -2.66 0.80
C GLU A 132 -4.01 -3.17 0.21
N HIS A 133 -3.50 -4.29 0.73
CA HIS A 133 -2.20 -4.85 0.40
C HIS A 133 -2.26 -6.30 -0.13
N ILE A 134 -3.46 -6.90 -0.17
CA ILE A 134 -3.67 -8.33 -0.50
C ILE A 134 -2.88 -9.24 0.45
N ASP A 135 -2.67 -8.77 1.69
CA ASP A 135 -1.93 -9.53 2.69
C ASP A 135 -2.75 -10.75 3.11
N ASN A 136 -2.07 -11.86 3.38
CA ASN A 136 -2.69 -13.07 3.88
C ASN A 136 -3.20 -12.80 5.31
N PRO A 137 -4.52 -12.80 5.57
CA PRO A 137 -5.07 -12.46 6.88
C PRO A 137 -4.87 -13.59 7.90
N LYS A 138 -4.31 -14.74 7.50
CA LYS A 138 -4.04 -15.86 8.41
C LYS A 138 -3.18 -15.42 9.60
N ASN A 139 -3.61 -15.78 10.81
CA ASN A 139 -2.95 -15.43 12.06
C ASN A 139 -2.81 -13.92 12.31
N TYR A 140 -3.61 -13.08 11.65
CA TYR A 140 -3.61 -11.64 11.93
C TYR A 140 -3.93 -11.41 13.42
N ALA A 141 -3.13 -10.56 14.07
CA ALA A 141 -3.22 -10.27 15.50
C ALA A 141 -3.15 -11.50 16.42
N ASP A 142 -2.39 -12.54 16.04
CA ASP A 142 -2.29 -13.80 16.77
C ASP A 142 -3.66 -14.51 16.93
N ASN A 143 -4.58 -14.27 15.99
CA ASN A 143 -6.00 -14.70 16.01
C ASN A 143 -6.84 -14.07 17.15
N GLU A 144 -6.35 -13.03 17.81
CA GLU A 144 -7.17 -12.20 18.70
C GLU A 144 -7.99 -11.18 17.91
N ASP A 145 -9.06 -10.66 18.53
CA ASP A 145 -9.83 -9.56 17.94
C ASP A 145 -9.04 -8.24 18.04
N ALA A 146 -8.40 -7.82 16.93
CA ALA A 146 -7.60 -6.60 16.89
C ALA A 146 -8.39 -5.33 17.19
N ARG A 147 -9.72 -5.37 17.06
CA ARG A 147 -10.62 -4.25 17.40
C ARG A 147 -10.56 -3.84 18.87
N ARG A 148 -9.96 -4.68 19.71
CA ARG A 148 -9.66 -4.36 21.11
C ARG A 148 -8.55 -3.31 21.25
N TYR A 149 -7.64 -3.22 20.28
CA TYR A 149 -6.55 -2.23 20.28
C TYR A 149 -6.95 -0.94 19.55
N ASP A 150 -7.62 -1.06 18.40
CA ASP A 150 -8.29 0.05 17.71
C ASP A 150 -9.52 -0.51 16.98
N ARG A 151 -10.71 0.05 17.25
CA ARG A 151 -11.99 -0.47 16.74
C ARG A 151 -12.08 -0.56 15.21
N ARG A 152 -11.22 0.15 14.49
CA ARG A 152 -11.18 0.21 13.03
C ARG A 152 -10.35 -0.93 12.42
N LEU A 153 -9.49 -1.57 13.22
CA LEU A 153 -8.69 -2.72 12.78
C LEU A 153 -9.58 -3.92 12.44
N ARG A 154 -8.97 -4.88 11.74
CA ARG A 154 -9.67 -6.09 11.30
C ARG A 154 -10.22 -6.88 12.49
N GLY A 155 -11.42 -7.45 12.33
CA GLY A 155 -11.96 -8.42 13.28
C GLY A 155 -11.32 -9.81 13.12
N PRO A 156 -11.84 -10.82 13.85
CA PRO A 156 -11.43 -12.21 13.69
C PRO A 156 -11.60 -12.71 12.26
N VAL A 157 -10.69 -13.57 11.82
CA VAL A 157 -10.64 -14.13 10.47
C VAL A 157 -11.30 -15.51 10.47
N ASP A 158 -12.30 -15.71 9.61
CA ASP A 158 -12.84 -17.04 9.35
C ASP A 158 -11.94 -17.76 8.36
N GLU A 159 -10.98 -18.54 8.88
CA GLU A 159 -10.03 -19.27 8.02
C GLU A 159 -10.72 -20.25 7.07
N GLY A 160 -11.87 -20.82 7.45
CA GLY A 160 -12.60 -21.78 6.64
C GLY A 160 -13.25 -21.15 5.41
N VAL A 161 -13.68 -19.89 5.53
CA VAL A 161 -14.29 -19.14 4.43
C VAL A 161 -13.26 -18.28 3.71
N GLU A 162 -12.53 -17.44 4.42
CA GLU A 162 -11.67 -16.42 3.83
C GLU A 162 -10.41 -16.99 3.17
N LEU A 163 -9.84 -18.05 3.74
CA LEU A 163 -8.65 -18.72 3.20
C LEU A 163 -8.99 -19.91 2.30
N ALA A 164 -10.26 -20.21 2.07
CA ALA A 164 -10.64 -21.20 1.07
C ALA A 164 -10.26 -20.73 -0.35
N VAL A 165 -10.03 -21.70 -1.23
CA VAL A 165 -9.79 -21.45 -2.65
C VAL A 165 -11.13 -21.40 -3.35
N ASP A 166 -11.39 -20.32 -4.07
CA ASP A 166 -12.53 -20.20 -4.96
C ASP A 166 -12.38 -21.16 -6.16
N PRO A 167 -13.28 -22.14 -6.35
CA PRO A 167 -13.17 -23.10 -7.45
C PRO A 167 -13.36 -22.46 -8.84
N GLU A 168 -14.00 -21.30 -8.95
CA GLU A 168 -14.19 -20.62 -10.25
C GLU A 168 -12.91 -19.92 -10.73
N THR A 169 -12.17 -19.29 -9.81
CA THR A 169 -11.01 -18.44 -10.13
C THR A 169 -9.66 -19.03 -9.74
N GLY A 170 -9.63 -20.01 -8.83
CA GLY A 170 -8.41 -20.56 -8.25
C GLY A 170 -7.72 -19.63 -7.24
N MET A 171 -8.28 -18.46 -6.95
CA MET A 171 -7.73 -17.51 -5.97
C MET A 171 -8.23 -17.80 -4.56
N LYS A 172 -7.53 -17.27 -3.55
CA LYS A 172 -8.05 -17.24 -2.18
C LYS A 172 -9.26 -16.31 -2.09
N ASN A 173 -10.27 -16.68 -1.31
CA ASN A 173 -11.53 -15.93 -1.23
C ASN A 173 -11.33 -14.47 -0.81
N TYR A 174 -10.45 -14.19 0.17
CA TYR A 174 -10.16 -12.83 0.64
C TYR A 174 -9.59 -11.88 -0.44
N ILE A 175 -9.11 -12.41 -1.58
CA ILE A 175 -8.55 -11.59 -2.66
C ILE A 175 -9.68 -10.97 -3.49
N ALA A 176 -10.55 -11.81 -4.06
CA ALA A 176 -11.49 -11.36 -5.09
C ALA A 176 -12.89 -11.99 -5.05
N ASN A 177 -13.17 -12.93 -4.14
CA ASN A 177 -14.47 -13.60 -4.11
C ASN A 177 -15.53 -12.75 -3.40
N GLU A 178 -16.09 -11.77 -4.11
CA GLU A 178 -17.15 -10.88 -3.59
C GLU A 178 -18.47 -11.63 -3.29
N LYS A 179 -18.66 -12.86 -3.80
CA LYS A 179 -19.84 -13.70 -3.53
C LYS A 179 -19.78 -14.35 -2.15
N ALA A 180 -18.60 -14.44 -1.54
CA ALA A 180 -18.41 -15.09 -0.23
C ALA A 180 -18.96 -14.27 0.96
N GLY A 181 -19.47 -13.05 0.73
CA GLY A 181 -20.07 -12.22 1.79
C GLY A 181 -19.05 -11.64 2.79
N ILE A 182 -17.76 -11.69 2.46
CA ILE A 182 -16.66 -11.19 3.27
C ILE A 182 -16.09 -9.89 2.67
N MET A 183 -15.25 -9.19 3.43
CA MET A 183 -14.42 -8.13 2.87
C MET A 183 -13.30 -8.74 2.03
N THR A 184 -13.10 -8.22 0.82
CA THR A 184 -12.02 -8.65 -0.10
C THR A 184 -11.30 -7.44 -0.67
N SER A 185 -10.08 -7.64 -1.18
CA SER A 185 -9.34 -6.58 -1.90
C SER A 185 -10.11 -6.06 -3.11
N ALA A 186 -10.76 -6.95 -3.88
CA ALA A 186 -11.59 -6.55 -5.01
C ALA A 186 -12.81 -5.73 -4.57
N LYS A 187 -13.49 -6.14 -3.49
CA LYS A 187 -14.64 -5.41 -2.92
C LYS A 187 -14.21 -4.01 -2.49
N LEU A 188 -13.09 -3.91 -1.78
CA LEU A 188 -12.55 -2.62 -1.35
C LEU A 188 -12.27 -1.69 -2.54
N LEU A 189 -11.60 -2.19 -3.58
CA LEU A 189 -11.32 -1.40 -4.78
C LEU A 189 -12.61 -0.94 -5.46
N ARG A 190 -13.61 -1.82 -5.56
CA ARG A 190 -14.93 -1.49 -6.12
C ARG A 190 -15.62 -0.38 -5.34
N ASP A 191 -15.64 -0.49 -4.01
CA ASP A 191 -16.27 0.50 -3.13
C ASP A 191 -15.55 1.85 -3.22
N LEU A 192 -14.21 1.86 -3.20
CA LEU A 192 -13.41 3.09 -3.35
C LEU A 192 -13.61 3.76 -4.71
N LEU A 193 -13.54 2.99 -5.80
CA LEU A 193 -13.75 3.52 -7.16
C LEU A 193 -15.19 4.01 -7.33
N GLY A 194 -16.18 3.28 -6.82
CA GLY A 194 -17.58 3.68 -6.81
C GLY A 194 -17.79 5.02 -6.12
N ASN A 195 -17.27 5.16 -4.89
CA ASN A 195 -17.33 6.39 -4.12
C ASN A 195 -16.66 7.56 -4.84
N CYS A 196 -15.49 7.34 -5.46
CA CYS A 196 -14.81 8.36 -6.28
C CYS A 196 -15.66 8.82 -7.46
N ILE A 197 -16.32 7.89 -8.16
CA ILE A 197 -17.22 8.21 -9.29
C ILE A 197 -18.43 9.00 -8.81
N GLU A 198 -19.04 8.60 -7.69
CA GLU A 198 -20.18 9.32 -7.11
C GLU A 198 -19.82 10.74 -6.69
N LEU A 199 -18.66 10.92 -6.03
CA LEU A 199 -18.16 12.24 -5.67
C LEU A 199 -17.87 13.10 -6.90
N GLY A 200 -17.32 12.52 -7.97
CA GLY A 200 -17.06 13.24 -9.23
C GLY A 200 -18.31 13.60 -10.03
N ARG A 201 -19.48 13.03 -9.71
CA ARG A 201 -20.77 13.34 -10.32
C ARG A 201 -21.56 14.42 -9.57
N LYS A 202 -21.19 14.69 -8.31
CA LYS A 202 -21.75 15.78 -7.50
C LYS A 202 -21.10 17.11 -7.87
#